data_AF-A0A929IL24-F1
#
_entry.id   AF-A0A929IL24-F1
#
_cell.length_a   1.000
_cell.length_b   1.000
_cell.length_c   1.000
_cell.angle_alpha   90.00
_cell.angle_beta   90.00
_cell.angle_gamma   90.00
#
_symmetry.space_group_name_H-M   'P 1'
#
loop_
_entity.id
_entity.type
_entity.pdbx_description
1 polymer ?
#
loop_
_entity_poly.entity_id
_entity_poly.type
_entity_poly.pdbx_seq_one_letter_code
_entity_poly.pdbx_strand_id
1 'polypeptide(L)'
;MSWLDRLAEIEELEDAEFDAGLVAEMESRASHVASRPIRFSTPTFKEYSSSELEGCGKNSFPAFSITAGGCALDCDHCQAEILKPMIPATNPEMLDARVRDMVALRDLQGFLLSGGSNRKNEIAYERFYPVIEGLKRDFPHLKIAIHTALTDEKRAKSMEGAGVDTAMMDVIGARETIREVYHLD
;
A
#
# COMPACT_ATOMS: atom_id res chain seq x y z
N MET A 1 -22.16 24.90 -11.19
CA MET A 1 -22.16 24.06 -9.97
C MET A 1 -20.71 23.81 -9.63
N SER A 2 -20.27 24.38 -8.53
CA SER A 2 -18.90 24.25 -8.01
C SER A 2 -18.65 22.82 -7.51
N TRP A 3 -17.41 22.48 -7.22
CA TRP A 3 -17.10 21.20 -6.55
C TRP A 3 -17.73 21.12 -5.17
N LEU A 4 -17.81 22.23 -4.43
CA LEU A 4 -18.42 22.27 -3.11
C LEU A 4 -19.92 21.95 -3.17
N ASP A 5 -20.62 22.51 -4.16
CA ASP A 5 -22.05 22.20 -4.38
C ASP A 5 -22.24 20.71 -4.66
N ARG A 6 -21.37 20.09 -5.47
CA ARG A 6 -21.43 18.65 -5.78
C ARG A 6 -21.13 17.76 -4.59
N LEU A 7 -20.18 18.15 -3.74
CA LEU A 7 -19.85 17.41 -2.53
C LEU A 7 -21.04 17.37 -1.57
N ALA A 8 -21.77 18.46 -1.44
CA ALA A 8 -22.96 18.55 -0.61
C ALA A 8 -24.15 17.70 -1.10
N GLU A 9 -24.11 17.21 -2.35
CA GLU A 9 -25.12 16.31 -2.91
C GLU A 9 -24.80 14.82 -2.69
N ILE A 10 -23.60 14.49 -2.19
CA ILE A 10 -23.19 13.11 -1.93
C ILE A 10 -23.70 12.72 -0.54
N GLU A 11 -24.70 11.84 -0.48
CA GLU A 11 -25.35 11.38 0.75
C GLU A 11 -24.33 10.83 1.76
N GLU A 12 -23.37 10.02 1.31
CA GLU A 12 -22.35 9.44 2.19
C GLU A 12 -21.36 10.46 2.79
N LEU A 13 -21.39 11.71 2.31
CA LEU A 13 -20.54 12.81 2.79
C LEU A 13 -21.36 13.90 3.50
N GLU A 14 -22.62 13.66 3.87
CA GLU A 14 -23.49 14.68 4.47
C GLU A 14 -22.94 15.25 5.80
N ASP A 15 -22.26 14.41 6.58
CA ASP A 15 -21.63 14.79 7.85
C ASP A 15 -20.19 15.30 7.70
N ALA A 16 -19.66 15.33 6.49
CA ALA A 16 -18.27 15.75 6.25
C ALA A 16 -18.16 17.28 6.20
N GLU A 17 -17.25 17.83 7.02
CA GLU A 17 -16.89 19.24 6.95
C GLU A 17 -15.84 19.49 5.87
N PHE A 18 -16.17 20.35 4.90
CA PHE A 18 -15.24 20.72 3.83
C PHE A 18 -14.76 22.16 3.98
N ASP A 19 -13.45 22.36 3.93
CA ASP A 19 -12.86 23.69 3.82
C ASP A 19 -13.14 24.25 2.41
N ALA A 20 -14.03 25.24 2.33
CA ALA A 20 -14.43 25.85 1.07
C ALA A 20 -13.26 26.50 0.30
N GLY A 21 -12.27 27.04 1.01
CA GLY A 21 -11.07 27.62 0.41
C GLY A 21 -10.19 26.56 -0.24
N LEU A 22 -9.96 25.45 0.47
CA LEU A 22 -9.22 24.30 -0.04
C LEU A 22 -9.92 23.66 -1.25
N VAL A 23 -11.24 23.46 -1.18
CA VAL A 23 -12.02 22.90 -2.30
C VAL A 23 -11.92 23.81 -3.52
N ALA A 24 -12.04 25.13 -3.35
CA ALA A 24 -11.87 26.09 -4.45
C ALA A 24 -10.46 26.09 -5.03
N GLU A 25 -9.42 25.96 -4.20
CA GLU A 25 -8.03 25.82 -4.65
C GLU A 25 -7.85 24.54 -5.49
N MET A 26 -8.39 23.41 -5.03
CA MET A 26 -8.34 22.13 -5.74
C MET A 26 -9.11 22.20 -7.07
N GLU A 27 -10.31 22.78 -7.08
CA GLU A 27 -11.12 22.97 -8.28
C GLU A 27 -10.40 23.84 -9.31
N SER A 28 -9.73 24.92 -8.88
CA SER A 28 -8.94 25.79 -9.78
C SER A 28 -7.79 25.04 -10.46
N ARG A 29 -7.24 24.03 -9.80
CA ARG A 29 -6.13 23.19 -10.29
C ARG A 29 -6.59 21.97 -11.06
N ALA A 30 -7.90 21.70 -11.13
CA ALA A 30 -8.46 20.48 -11.72
C ALA A 30 -7.96 20.23 -13.14
N SER A 31 -7.87 21.27 -13.97
CA SER A 31 -7.41 21.16 -15.36
C SER A 31 -5.99 20.60 -15.50
N HIS A 32 -5.13 20.80 -14.50
CA HIS A 32 -3.76 20.26 -14.50
C HIS A 32 -3.69 18.76 -14.22
N VAL A 33 -4.75 18.18 -13.65
CA VAL A 33 -4.78 16.77 -13.23
C VAL A 33 -5.89 15.96 -13.89
N ALA A 34 -6.88 16.61 -14.52
CA ALA A 34 -8.07 15.96 -15.08
C ALA A 34 -7.77 14.89 -16.14
N SER A 35 -6.64 15.00 -16.85
CA SER A 35 -6.24 14.01 -17.85
C SER A 35 -5.43 12.84 -17.27
N ARG A 36 -5.09 12.87 -15.97
CA ARG A 36 -4.30 11.82 -15.33
C ARG A 36 -5.23 10.64 -15.03
N PRO A 37 -4.98 9.45 -15.60
CA PRO A 37 -5.78 8.28 -15.27
C PRO A 37 -5.59 7.93 -13.79
N ILE A 38 -6.69 7.67 -13.10
CA ILE A 38 -6.67 7.09 -11.75
C ILE A 38 -6.81 5.58 -11.89
N ARG A 39 -5.88 4.84 -11.31
CA ARG A 39 -5.92 3.38 -11.27
C ARG A 39 -6.31 2.95 -9.87
N PHE A 40 -7.43 2.25 -9.75
CA PHE A 40 -7.84 1.58 -8.53
C PHE A 40 -7.34 0.14 -8.54
N SER A 41 -7.00 -0.39 -7.37
CA SER A 41 -6.54 -1.77 -7.20
C SER A 41 -7.08 -2.30 -5.89
N THR A 42 -7.47 -3.57 -5.87
CA THR A 42 -8.05 -4.23 -4.72
C THR A 42 -7.15 -5.38 -4.26
N PRO A 43 -6.98 -5.60 -2.94
CA PRO A 43 -6.26 -6.75 -2.42
C PRO A 43 -6.76 -8.08 -2.97
N THR A 44 -5.88 -8.88 -3.58
CA THR A 44 -6.21 -10.19 -4.13
C THR A 44 -6.50 -11.25 -3.07
N PHE A 45 -6.13 -11.00 -1.80
CA PHE A 45 -6.36 -11.91 -0.68
C PHE A 45 -7.68 -11.65 0.07
N LYS A 46 -8.48 -10.65 -0.36
CA LYS A 46 -9.81 -10.40 0.18
C LYS A 46 -10.88 -10.86 -0.80
N GLU A 47 -11.95 -11.42 -0.27
CA GLU A 47 -13.18 -11.68 -1.02
C GLU A 47 -14.10 -10.46 -0.94
N TYR A 48 -14.75 -10.12 -2.04
CA TYR A 48 -15.65 -8.98 -2.17
C TYR A 48 -17.06 -9.50 -2.45
N SER A 49 -18.03 -9.07 -1.63
CA SER A 49 -19.45 -9.33 -1.87
C SER A 49 -20.09 -8.05 -2.41
N SER A 50 -19.81 -7.75 -3.68
CA SER A 50 -20.24 -6.54 -4.37
C SER A 50 -20.63 -6.89 -5.80
N SER A 51 -21.61 -6.17 -6.36
CA SER A 51 -22.01 -6.34 -7.77
C SER A 51 -21.10 -5.58 -8.73
N GLU A 52 -20.29 -4.69 -8.18
CA GLU A 52 -19.43 -3.73 -8.86
C GLU A 52 -17.99 -4.24 -9.03
N LEU A 53 -17.57 -5.20 -8.20
CA LEU A 53 -16.21 -5.73 -8.17
C LEU A 53 -16.21 -7.25 -8.25
N GLU A 54 -15.71 -7.79 -9.35
CA GLU A 54 -15.41 -9.22 -9.47
C GLU A 54 -14.13 -9.57 -8.71
N GLY A 55 -14.12 -10.71 -8.01
CA GLY A 55 -12.92 -11.20 -7.34
C GLY A 55 -11.77 -11.44 -8.32
N CYS A 56 -10.58 -10.94 -8.01
CA CYS A 56 -9.37 -11.22 -8.78
C CYS A 56 -8.91 -12.68 -8.56
N GLY A 57 -9.56 -13.64 -9.21
CA GLY A 57 -9.37 -15.08 -9.05
C GLY A 57 -8.04 -15.66 -9.55
N LYS A 58 -6.99 -14.85 -9.68
CA LYS A 58 -5.66 -15.30 -10.08
C LYS A 58 -4.67 -14.76 -9.06
N ASN A 59 -4.00 -15.66 -8.33
CA ASN A 59 -2.86 -15.41 -7.42
C ASN A 59 -1.63 -14.83 -8.15
N SER A 60 -1.85 -13.92 -9.09
CA SER A 60 -0.89 -13.23 -9.95
C SER A 60 -0.20 -12.07 -9.23
N PHE A 61 -0.72 -11.67 -8.06
CA PHE A 61 -0.18 -10.59 -7.23
C PHE A 61 -0.22 -10.95 -5.72
N PRO A 62 0.56 -11.94 -5.27
CA PRO A 62 0.63 -12.33 -3.86
C PRO A 62 1.15 -11.20 -2.96
N ALA A 63 0.80 -11.28 -1.67
CA ALA A 63 1.37 -10.44 -0.63
C ALA A 63 2.38 -11.22 0.23
N PHE A 64 3.58 -10.67 0.39
CA PHE A 64 4.64 -11.19 1.25
C PHE A 64 4.78 -10.33 2.50
N SER A 65 5.04 -10.96 3.65
CA SER A 65 5.36 -10.25 4.89
C SER A 65 6.80 -10.51 5.34
N ILE A 66 7.60 -9.45 5.46
CA ILE A 66 9.00 -9.55 5.92
C ILE A 66 9.14 -9.83 7.43
N THR A 67 8.04 -9.74 8.17
CA THR A 67 7.97 -10.04 9.61
C THR A 67 7.06 -11.23 9.91
N ALA A 68 6.57 -11.93 8.88
CA ALA A 68 5.47 -12.89 9.02
C ALA A 68 4.27 -12.24 9.74
N GLY A 69 3.79 -12.81 10.84
CA GLY A 69 2.71 -12.23 11.65
C GLY A 69 3.16 -11.23 12.71
N GLY A 70 4.45 -10.88 12.78
CA GLY A 70 4.98 -10.00 13.83
C GLY A 70 4.75 -8.52 13.52
N CYS A 71 4.18 -7.77 14.45
CA CYS A 71 4.08 -6.31 14.45
C CYS A 71 4.38 -5.80 15.86
N ALA A 72 5.33 -4.88 16.02
CA ALA A 72 5.69 -4.33 17.32
C ALA A 72 4.92 -3.05 17.67
N LEU A 73 4.24 -2.45 16.69
CA LEU A 73 3.33 -1.32 16.92
C LEU A 73 2.05 -1.77 17.63
N ASP A 74 1.51 -2.94 17.24
CA ASP A 74 0.31 -3.55 17.80
C ASP A 74 -0.88 -2.58 17.95
N CYS A 75 -1.12 -1.79 16.89
CA CYS A 75 -2.17 -0.79 16.87
C CYS A 75 -3.58 -1.42 16.87
N ASP A 76 -4.55 -0.68 17.41
CA ASP A 76 -5.95 -1.09 17.48
C ASP A 76 -6.61 -1.16 16.10
N HIS A 77 -5.95 -0.63 15.07
CA HIS A 77 -6.43 -0.66 13.69
C HIS A 77 -6.49 -2.08 13.11
N CYS A 78 -5.42 -2.87 13.27
CA CYS A 78 -5.34 -4.19 12.65
C CYS A 78 -4.87 -5.30 13.58
N GLN A 79 -4.21 -4.98 14.71
CA GLN A 79 -3.71 -5.97 15.67
C GLN A 79 -2.92 -7.12 14.99
N ALA A 80 -2.14 -6.79 13.95
CA ALA A 80 -1.41 -7.72 13.09
C ALA A 80 -2.25 -8.74 12.29
N GLU A 81 -3.59 -8.71 12.36
CA GLU A 81 -4.49 -9.63 11.64
C GLU A 81 -4.28 -9.56 10.12
N ILE A 82 -3.99 -8.37 9.59
CA ILE A 82 -3.75 -8.15 8.15
C ILE A 82 -2.53 -8.93 7.63
N LEU A 83 -1.58 -9.29 8.50
CA LEU A 83 -0.36 -10.00 8.14
C LEU A 83 -0.57 -11.51 8.04
N LYS A 84 -1.57 -12.06 8.74
CA LYS A 84 -1.84 -13.51 8.80
C LYS A 84 -2.02 -14.19 7.43
N PRO A 85 -2.75 -13.61 6.45
CA PRO A 85 -2.89 -14.23 5.14
C PRO A 85 -1.66 -14.03 4.23
N MET A 86 -0.66 -13.24 4.63
CA MET A 86 0.52 -12.95 3.80
C MET A 86 1.54 -14.08 3.85
N ILE A 87 2.23 -14.30 2.73
CA ILE A 87 3.27 -15.31 2.60
C ILE A 87 4.54 -14.86 3.36
N PRO A 88 5.05 -15.60 4.36
CA PRO A 88 6.19 -15.14 5.15
C PRO A 88 7.48 -15.01 4.32
N ALA A 89 8.16 -13.87 4.29
CA ALA A 89 9.44 -13.69 3.59
C ALA A 89 10.45 -13.03 4.53
N THR A 90 10.79 -13.72 5.63
CA THR A 90 11.47 -13.11 6.78
C THR A 90 12.97 -12.85 6.59
N ASN A 91 13.53 -13.20 5.43
CA ASN A 91 14.87 -12.84 5.00
C ASN A 91 14.93 -12.72 3.46
N PRO A 92 15.96 -12.05 2.92
CA PRO A 92 16.08 -11.80 1.48
C PRO A 92 16.12 -13.07 0.63
N GLU A 93 16.83 -14.11 1.08
CA GLU A 93 16.96 -15.38 0.36
C GLU A 93 15.61 -16.10 0.22
N MET A 94 14.79 -16.04 1.27
CA MET A 94 13.43 -16.58 1.27
C MET A 94 12.52 -15.82 0.31
N LEU A 95 12.64 -14.50 0.23
CA LEU A 95 11.88 -13.70 -0.74
C LEU A 95 12.30 -14.08 -2.17
N ASP A 96 13.60 -14.09 -2.46
CA ASP A 96 14.13 -14.40 -3.80
C ASP A 96 13.67 -15.78 -4.29
N ALA A 97 13.86 -16.82 -3.45
CA ALA A 97 13.46 -18.18 -3.80
C ALA A 97 11.96 -18.28 -4.08
N ARG A 98 11.11 -17.71 -3.22
CA ARG A 98 9.65 -17.80 -3.39
C ARG A 98 9.16 -17.05 -4.62
N VAL A 99 9.71 -15.87 -4.90
CA VAL A 99 9.32 -15.11 -6.09
C VAL A 99 9.73 -15.87 -7.34
N ARG A 100 10.96 -16.40 -7.42
CA ARG A 100 11.44 -17.18 -8.56
C ARG A 100 10.62 -18.45 -8.79
N ASP A 101 10.28 -19.17 -7.72
CA ASP A 101 9.41 -20.35 -7.79
C ASP A 101 8.03 -19.98 -8.36
N MET A 102 7.46 -18.84 -7.92
CA MET A 102 6.18 -18.37 -8.43
C MET A 102 6.26 -17.91 -9.88
N VAL A 103 7.34 -17.25 -10.31
CA VAL A 103 7.55 -16.91 -11.73
C VAL A 103 7.61 -18.17 -12.60
N ALA A 104 8.28 -19.23 -12.12
CA ALA A 104 8.42 -20.47 -12.89
C ALA A 104 7.11 -21.29 -12.96
N LEU A 105 6.29 -21.25 -11.91
CA LEU A 105 5.13 -22.13 -11.74
C LEU A 105 3.79 -21.43 -11.94
N ARG A 106 3.76 -20.10 -12.01
CA ARG A 106 2.56 -19.26 -12.08
C ARG A 106 2.81 -18.11 -13.04
N ASP A 107 1.73 -17.55 -13.58
CA ASP A 107 1.77 -16.31 -14.36
C ASP A 107 1.87 -15.09 -13.40
N LEU A 108 3.01 -14.96 -12.72
CA LEU A 108 3.24 -13.94 -11.72
C LEU A 108 3.40 -12.57 -12.40
N GLN A 109 2.49 -11.65 -12.10
CA GLN A 109 2.52 -10.28 -12.65
C GLN A 109 3.24 -9.31 -11.73
N GLY A 110 3.35 -9.65 -10.44
CA GLY A 110 3.96 -8.80 -9.44
C GLY A 110 3.72 -9.32 -8.03
N PHE A 111 4.07 -8.52 -7.03
CA PHE A 111 3.76 -8.83 -5.63
C PHE A 111 3.74 -7.58 -4.77
N LEU A 112 3.03 -7.67 -3.64
CA LEU A 112 3.09 -6.72 -2.54
C LEU A 112 4.13 -7.22 -1.53
N LEU A 113 5.09 -6.38 -1.17
CA LEU A 113 5.97 -6.59 -0.03
C LEU A 113 5.50 -5.70 1.12
N SER A 114 5.16 -6.32 2.24
CA SER A 114 4.67 -5.68 3.45
C SER A 114 5.40 -6.24 4.68
N GLY A 115 4.99 -5.83 5.86
CA GLY A 115 5.48 -6.31 7.14
C GLY A 115 4.76 -5.59 8.27
N GLY A 116 4.89 -6.10 9.48
CA GLY A 116 4.48 -5.38 10.67
C GLY A 116 5.46 -4.26 11.01
N SER A 117 4.92 -3.15 11.47
CA SER A 117 5.69 -1.98 11.83
C SER A 117 6.43 -2.15 13.16
N ASN A 118 7.53 -1.41 13.29
CA ASN A 118 8.16 -1.15 14.58
C ASN A 118 7.31 -0.17 15.42
N ARG A 119 7.76 0.14 16.64
CA ARG A 119 7.08 1.10 17.55
C ARG A 119 7.01 2.55 17.06
N LYS A 120 7.66 2.87 15.94
CA LYS A 120 7.62 4.18 15.29
C LYS A 120 6.76 4.17 14.02
N ASN A 121 6.00 3.11 13.82
CA ASN A 121 5.25 2.84 12.60
C ASN A 121 6.10 2.78 11.34
N GLU A 122 7.23 2.06 11.38
CA GLU A 122 8.14 1.90 10.25
C GLU A 122 8.37 0.43 9.92
N ILE A 123 8.58 0.12 8.63
CA ILE A 123 8.94 -1.23 8.17
C ILE A 123 10.36 -1.21 7.58
N ALA A 124 11.23 -2.12 8.02
CA ALA A 124 12.66 -2.13 7.70
C ALA A 124 12.97 -3.01 6.47
N TYR A 125 13.03 -2.39 5.29
CA TYR A 125 13.25 -3.07 4.01
C TYR A 125 14.71 -3.11 3.55
N GLU A 126 15.64 -2.45 4.25
CA GLU A 126 16.99 -2.15 3.75
C GLU A 126 17.73 -3.39 3.25
N ARG A 127 17.61 -4.51 3.96
CA ARG A 127 18.25 -5.78 3.58
C ARG A 127 17.63 -6.46 2.35
N PHE A 128 16.41 -6.09 1.96
CA PHE A 128 15.68 -6.69 0.83
C PHE A 128 15.95 -5.95 -0.49
N TYR A 129 16.44 -4.71 -0.47
CA TYR A 129 16.67 -3.94 -1.70
C TYR A 129 17.56 -4.66 -2.72
N PRO A 130 18.69 -5.30 -2.37
CA PRO A 130 19.50 -6.03 -3.34
C PRO A 130 18.74 -7.18 -4.03
N VAL A 131 17.84 -7.84 -3.31
CA VAL A 131 16.99 -8.90 -3.86
C VAL A 131 15.91 -8.31 -4.77
N ILE A 132 15.30 -7.19 -4.39
CA ILE A 132 14.33 -6.47 -5.23
C ILE A 132 14.97 -6.04 -6.55
N GLU A 133 16.18 -5.46 -6.49
CA GLU A 133 16.96 -5.08 -7.67
C GLU A 133 17.26 -6.28 -8.56
N GLY A 134 17.68 -7.39 -7.94
CA GLY A 134 17.95 -8.65 -8.64
C GLY A 134 16.73 -9.20 -9.36
N LEU A 135 15.59 -9.28 -8.65
CA LEU A 135 14.33 -9.73 -9.21
C LEU A 135 13.85 -8.81 -10.33
N LYS A 136 13.99 -7.49 -10.18
CA LYS A 136 13.59 -6.52 -11.21
C LYS A 136 14.43 -6.66 -12.47
N ARG A 137 15.74 -6.83 -12.33
CA ARG A 137 16.66 -7.04 -13.45
C ARG A 137 16.35 -8.34 -14.19
N ASP A 138 16.13 -9.42 -13.45
CA ASP A 138 15.90 -10.75 -14.03
C ASP A 138 14.48 -10.89 -14.61
N PHE A 139 13.49 -10.20 -14.02
CA PHE A 139 12.08 -10.22 -14.39
C PHE A 139 11.51 -8.79 -14.51
N PRO A 140 11.85 -8.05 -15.58
CA PRO A 140 11.49 -6.63 -15.72
C PRO A 140 9.98 -6.37 -15.86
N HIS A 141 9.18 -7.41 -16.11
CA HIS A 141 7.72 -7.32 -16.16
C HIS A 141 7.07 -7.30 -14.77
N LEU A 142 7.73 -7.83 -13.73
CA LEU A 142 7.15 -7.90 -12.39
C LEU A 142 6.88 -6.51 -11.84
N LYS A 143 5.65 -6.30 -11.34
CA LYS A 143 5.26 -5.10 -10.61
C LYS A 143 5.46 -5.29 -9.11
N ILE A 144 6.34 -4.50 -8.52
CA ILE A 144 6.71 -4.60 -7.10
C ILE A 144 6.07 -3.43 -6.38
N ALA A 145 5.09 -3.73 -5.52
CA ALA A 145 4.48 -2.77 -4.62
C ALA A 145 5.02 -2.95 -3.21
N ILE A 146 5.20 -1.85 -2.47
CA ILE A 146 5.58 -1.86 -1.05
C ILE A 146 4.55 -1.08 -0.25
N HIS A 147 4.09 -1.67 0.86
CA HIS A 147 3.44 -0.90 1.92
C HIS A 147 4.53 -0.32 2.82
N THR A 148 4.60 1.00 2.96
CA THR A 148 5.76 1.62 3.60
C THR A 148 5.59 1.87 5.09
N ALA A 149 4.35 1.82 5.60
CA ALA A 149 3.96 2.54 6.81
C ALA A 149 4.46 4.00 6.75
N LEU A 150 5.04 4.56 7.83
CA LEU A 150 5.74 5.83 7.78
C LEU A 150 7.10 5.68 7.10
N THR A 151 7.36 6.58 6.16
CA THR A 151 8.61 6.62 5.37
C THR A 151 9.16 8.04 5.31
N ASP A 152 10.48 8.15 5.25
CA ASP A 152 11.19 9.41 5.02
C ASP A 152 11.76 9.48 3.60
N GLU A 153 12.27 10.64 3.22
CA GLU A 153 12.83 10.88 1.89
C GLU A 153 13.96 9.89 1.53
N LYS A 154 14.81 9.53 2.50
CA LYS A 154 15.94 8.63 2.27
C LYS A 154 15.45 7.22 1.95
N ARG A 155 14.47 6.73 2.73
CA ARG A 155 13.84 5.41 2.50
C ARG A 155 13.08 5.40 1.19
N ALA A 156 12.34 6.47 0.87
CA ALA A 156 11.65 6.61 -0.40
C ALA A 156 12.61 6.51 -1.61
N LYS A 157 13.74 7.23 -1.56
CA LYS A 157 14.80 7.15 -2.60
C LYS A 157 15.43 5.76 -2.69
N SER A 158 15.59 5.08 -1.55
CA SER A 158 16.10 3.70 -1.54
C SER A 158 15.12 2.73 -2.20
N MET A 159 13.81 2.88 -1.95
CA MET A 159 12.76 2.09 -2.60
C MET A 159 12.73 2.33 -4.12
N GLU A 160 12.78 3.60 -4.54
CA GLU A 160 12.87 3.97 -5.96
C GLU A 160 14.11 3.36 -6.61
N GLY A 161 15.28 3.53 -6.00
CA GLY A 161 16.55 3.00 -6.48
C GLY A 161 16.56 1.47 -6.61
N ALA A 162 15.84 0.78 -5.72
CA ALA A 162 15.70 -0.68 -5.77
C ALA A 162 14.80 -1.17 -6.91
N GLY A 163 14.00 -0.29 -7.53
CA GLY A 163 13.06 -0.63 -8.59
C GLY A 163 11.64 -0.92 -8.12
N VAL A 164 11.22 -0.40 -6.96
CA VAL A 164 9.82 -0.47 -6.51
C VAL A 164 8.92 0.37 -7.44
N ASP A 165 7.85 -0.22 -7.98
CA ASP A 165 6.93 0.46 -8.90
C ASP A 165 5.87 1.29 -8.15
N THR A 166 5.52 0.90 -6.93
CA THR A 166 4.41 1.52 -6.18
C THR A 166 4.71 1.48 -4.69
N ALA A 167 4.57 2.63 -4.03
CA ALA A 167 4.64 2.76 -2.58
C ALA A 167 3.26 3.13 -2.04
N MET A 168 2.80 2.39 -1.02
CA MET A 168 1.53 2.62 -0.34
C MET A 168 1.85 3.11 1.08
N MET A 169 1.74 4.42 1.29
CA MET A 169 1.96 5.05 2.60
C MET A 169 0.66 5.18 3.38
N ASP A 170 0.78 5.19 4.70
CA ASP A 170 -0.35 5.53 5.57
C ASP A 170 -0.49 7.05 5.67
N VAL A 171 -1.69 7.54 5.39
CA VAL A 171 -2.07 8.93 5.64
C VAL A 171 -3.08 8.93 6.78
N ILE A 172 -2.63 9.32 7.98
CA ILE A 172 -3.46 9.38 9.17
C ILE A 172 -3.85 10.84 9.39
N GLY A 173 -5.10 11.19 9.08
CA GLY A 173 -5.57 12.57 9.02
C GLY A 173 -5.93 13.23 10.35
N ALA A 174 -5.97 12.48 11.46
CA ALA A 174 -6.41 12.98 12.76
C ALA A 174 -5.41 12.64 13.87
N ARG A 175 -5.13 13.61 14.76
CA ARG A 175 -4.16 13.43 15.86
C ARG A 175 -4.67 12.43 16.88
N GLU A 176 -5.98 12.41 17.09
CA GLU A 176 -6.70 11.49 17.95
C GLU A 176 -6.49 10.06 17.46
N THR A 177 -6.62 9.80 16.15
CA THR A 177 -6.33 8.48 15.57
C THR A 177 -4.86 8.08 15.73
N ILE A 178 -3.92 9.01 15.53
CA ILE A 178 -2.48 8.76 15.74
C ILE A 178 -2.22 8.28 17.18
N ARG A 179 -2.83 8.95 18.17
CA ARG A 179 -2.60 8.65 19.59
C ARG A 179 -3.38 7.45 20.11
N GLU A 180 -4.68 7.40 19.84
CA GLU A 180 -5.59 6.44 20.47
C GLU A 180 -5.64 5.10 19.73
N VAL A 181 -5.41 5.10 18.41
CA VAL A 181 -5.46 3.87 17.60
C VAL A 181 -4.07 3.36 17.28
N TYR A 182 -3.16 4.25 16.85
CA TYR A 182 -1.80 3.88 16.46
C TYR A 182 -0.80 3.89 17.61
N HIS A 183 -1.16 4.46 18.77
CA HIS A 183 -0.30 4.58 19.95
C HIS A 183 1.02 5.33 19.66
N LEU A 184 0.93 6.37 18.82
CA LEU A 184 2.03 7.25 18.39
C LEU A 184 1.83 8.70 18.88
N ASP A 185 2.87 9.54 18.75
CA ASP A 185 2.89 10.95 19.19
C ASP A 185 2.85 11.98 18.05
#